data_AF-A0A956Y4H1-F1
#
_entry.id   AF-A0A956Y4H1-F1
#
_cell.length_a   1.000
_cell.length_b   1.000
_cell.length_c   1.000
_cell.angle_alpha   90.00
_cell.angle_beta   90.00
_cell.angle_gamma   90.00
#
_symmetry.space_group_name_H-M   'P 1'
#
loop_
_entity.id
_entity.type
_entity.pdbx_description
1 polymer ?
#
loop_
_entity_poly.entity_id
_entity_poly.type
_entity_poly.pdbx_seq_one_letter_code
_entity_poly.pdbx_strand_id
1 'polypeptide(L)' 'TFTMEPFETWEVRGDVPNVIFSCANIVVGSELYFYYAGADRLIGLATAPMRDVITFARTGE' A
#
# COMPACT_ATOMS: atom_id res chain seq x y z
N THR A 1 -9.96 5.31 -9.24
CA THR A 1 -9.68 4.08 -8.48
C THR A 1 -8.22 4.11 -8.09
N PHE A 2 -7.88 3.68 -6.87
CA PHE A 2 -6.51 3.66 -6.36
C PHE A 2 -6.13 2.22 -5.98
N THR A 3 -4.83 1.87 -6.03
CA THR A 3 -4.37 0.58 -5.50
C THR A 3 -4.46 0.55 -3.97
N MET A 4 -4.12 1.67 -3.33
CA MET A 4 -4.27 1.91 -1.89
C MET A 4 -4.54 3.39 -1.65
N GLU A 5 -5.30 3.67 -0.59
CA GLU A 5 -5.53 5.01 -0.05
C GLU A 5 -5.55 4.96 1.48
N PRO A 6 -5.24 6.07 2.18
CA PRO A 6 -5.32 6.12 3.63
C PRO A 6 -6.74 5.85 4.13
N PHE A 7 -6.90 4.88 5.01
CA PHE A 7 -8.18 4.51 5.61
C PHE A 7 -8.05 4.25 7.12
N GLU A 8 -7.03 3.51 7.53
CA GLU A 8 -6.84 3.14 8.92
C GLU A 8 -6.50 4.35 9.79
N THR A 9 -6.83 4.27 11.09
CA THR A 9 -6.65 5.41 12.01
C THR A 9 -5.21 5.93 12.03
N TRP A 10 -4.24 5.04 11.87
CA TRP A 10 -2.80 5.35 11.87
C TRP A 10 -2.25 5.81 10.51
N GLU A 11 -3.06 5.78 9.45
CA GLU A 11 -2.76 6.36 8.13
C GLU A 11 -3.38 7.75 7.99
N VAL A 12 -4.53 7.97 8.63
CA VAL A 12 -5.25 9.26 8.62
C VAL A 12 -4.83 10.18 9.75
N ARG A 13 -4.22 9.66 10.84
CA ARG A 13 -3.69 10.46 11.96
C ARG A 13 -2.23 10.12 12.24
N GLY A 14 -1.39 11.15 12.19
CA GLY A 14 0.03 11.05 12.52
C GLY A 14 0.71 12.40 12.35
N ASP A 15 2.02 12.37 12.12
CA ASP A 15 2.85 13.57 12.00
C ASP A 15 2.52 14.31 10.69
N VAL A 16 2.15 13.56 9.64
CA VAL A 16 1.52 14.07 8.42
C VAL A 16 0.22 13.29 8.17
N PRO A 17 -0.97 13.87 8.39
CA PRO A 17 -2.24 13.15 8.30
C PRO A 17 -2.66 12.83 6.86
N ASN A 18 -3.44 11.76 6.69
CA ASN A 18 -3.99 11.28 5.41
C ASN A 18 -2.91 10.91 4.39
N VAL A 19 -1.89 10.16 4.82
CA VAL A 19 -0.79 9.74 3.96
C VAL A 19 -0.51 8.25 4.13
N ILE A 20 -0.37 7.59 2.98
CA ILE A 20 0.37 6.34 2.82
C ILE A 20 1.48 6.58 1.80
N PHE A 21 2.68 6.04 2.03
CA PHE A 21 3.80 6.20 1.12
C PHE A 21 4.56 4.88 0.93
N SER A 22 4.63 4.38 -0.31
CA SER A 22 5.31 3.12 -0.63
C SER A 22 6.82 3.22 -0.39
N CYS A 23 7.39 2.25 0.32
CA CYS A 23 8.82 2.22 0.66
C CYS A 23 9.52 0.96 0.15
N ALA A 24 8.88 -0.22 0.24
CA ALA A 24 9.44 -1.47 -0.26
C ALA A 24 8.35 -2.40 -0.80
N ASN A 25 8.62 -3.06 -1.92
CA ASN A 25 7.68 -3.88 -2.67
C ASN A 25 8.35 -5.21 -3.00
N ILE A 26 8.12 -6.23 -2.18
CA ILE A 26 8.84 -7.50 -2.25
C ILE A 26 7.89 -8.57 -2.78
N VAL A 27 8.31 -9.31 -3.81
CA VAL A 27 7.53 -10.45 -4.32
C VAL A 27 7.94 -11.71 -3.56
N VAL A 28 6.98 -12.34 -2.90
CA VAL A 28 7.16 -13.58 -2.14
C VAL A 28 6.22 -14.63 -2.71
N GLY A 29 6.76 -15.54 -3.52
CA GLY A 29 5.95 -16.50 -4.27
C GLY A 29 5.05 -15.78 -5.28
N SER A 30 3.73 -15.92 -5.13
CA SER A 30 2.73 -15.26 -5.97
C SER A 30 2.18 -13.95 -5.39
N GLU A 31 2.64 -13.53 -4.21
CA GLU A 31 2.14 -12.36 -3.49
C GLU A 31 3.11 -11.18 -3.57
N LEU A 32 2.57 -9.97 -3.66
CA LEU A 32 3.27 -8.73 -3.41
C LEU A 32 3.15 -8.37 -1.92
N TYR A 33 4.28 -8.07 -1.29
CA TYR A 33 4.38 -7.51 0.06
C TYR A 33 4.73 -6.03 -0.07
N PHE A 34 3.73 -5.17 0.13
CA PHE A 34 3.80 -3.72 0.00
C PHE A 34 4.01 -3.10 1.38
N TYR A 35 5.25 -2.76 1.71
CA TYR A 35 5.60 -2.02 2.92
C TYR A 35 5.52 -0.52 2.66
N TYR A 36 4.82 0.19 3.55
CA TYR A 36 4.53 1.61 3.39
C TYR A 36 4.58 2.35 4.72
N ALA A 37 4.88 3.64 4.65
CA ALA A 37 4.73 4.54 5.79
C ALA A 37 3.28 5.03 5.89
N GLY A 38 2.69 4.96 7.09
CA GLY A 38 1.39 5.51 7.43
C GLY A 38 1.55 6.78 8.28
N ALA A 39 0.97 7.87 7.79
CA ALA A 39 0.96 9.19 8.40
C ALA A 39 2.31 9.72 8.92
N ASP A 40 3.40 9.44 8.19
CA ASP A 40 4.80 9.71 8.57
C ASP A 40 5.19 9.23 9.99
N ARG A 41 4.52 8.18 10.48
CA ARG A 41 4.61 7.77 11.88
C ARG A 41 4.86 6.28 12.10
N LEU A 42 4.20 5.42 11.32
CA LEU A 42 4.28 3.97 11.47
C LEU A 42 4.54 3.29 10.13
N ILE A 43 4.99 2.03 10.16
CA ILE A 43 5.15 1.20 8.96
C ILE A 43 4.03 0.15 8.93
N GLY A 44 3.32 0.10 7.81
CA GLY A 44 2.32 -0.90 7.47
C GLY A 44 2.84 -1.94 6.48
N LEU A 45 2.13 -3.06 6.40
CA LEU A 45 2.29 -4.08 5.36
C LEU A 45 0.91 -4.40 4.79
N ALA A 46 0.75 -4.21 3.48
CA ALA A 46 -0.36 -4.74 2.72
C ALA A 46 0.14 -5.89 1.82
N THR A 47 -0.72 -6.87 1.56
CA THR A 47 -0.42 -7.99 0.65
C THR A 47 -1.50 -8.14 -0.40
N ALA A 48 -1.11 -8.50 -1.61
CA ALA A 48 -2.05 -8.81 -2.69
C ALA A 48 -1.42 -9.81 -3.69
N PRO A 49 -2.23 -10.60 -4.41
CA PRO A 49 -1.73 -11.41 -5.50
C PRO A 49 -1.05 -10.54 -6.58
N MET A 50 0.19 -10.86 -6.94
CA MET A 50 0.97 -10.05 -7.89
C MET A 50 0.28 -9.97 -9.26
N ARG A 51 -0.46 -11.01 -9.64
CA ARG A 51 -1.27 -11.03 -10.86
C ARG A 51 -2.32 -9.92 -10.88
N ASP A 52 -2.99 -9.70 -9.76
CA ASP A 52 -4.09 -8.73 -9.66
C ASP A 52 -3.53 -7.31 -9.67
N VAL A 53 -2.41 -7.08 -8.98
CA VAL A 53 -1.66 -5.82 -9.03
C VAL A 53 -1.25 -5.47 -10.47
N ILE A 54 -0.70 -6.42 -11.22
CA ILE A 54 -0.31 -6.22 -12.63
C ILE A 54 -1.54 -5.94 -13.50
N THR A 55 -2.65 -6.65 -13.25
CA THR A 55 -3.90 -6.46 -14.00
C THR A 55 -4.39 -5.03 -13.79
N PHE A 56 -4.58 -4.61 -12.54
CA PHE A 56 -4.99 -3.26 -12.18
C PHE A 56 -4.06 -2.19 -12.77
N ALA A 57 -2.74 -2.39 -12.68
CA ALA A 57 -1.77 -1.44 -13.23
C ALA A 57 -1.85 -1.28 -14.76
N ARG A 58 -2.35 -2.28 -15.49
CA ARG A 58 -2.47 -2.27 -16.96
C ARG A 58 -3.83 -1.82 -17.45
N THR A 59 -4.90 -2.12 -16.71
CA THR A 59 -6.28 -1.89 -17.15
C THR A 59 -6.98 -0.79 -16.37
N GLY A 60 -6.55 -0.49 -15.14
CA GLY A 60 -7.25 0.38 -14.20
C GLY A 60 -8.52 -0.25 -13.62
N GLU A 61 -8.73 -1.54 -13.85
CA GLU A 61 -9.84 -2.37 -13.37
C GLU A 61 -9.40 -3.28 -12.22
#